data_AF-A0A1D3K7Z7-F1
#
_entry.id   AF-A0A1D3K7Z7-F1
#
_cell.length_a   1.000
_cell.length_b   1.000
_cell.length_c   1.000
_cell.angle_alpha   90.00
_cell.angle_beta   90.00
_cell.angle_gamma   90.00
#
_symmetry.space_group_name_H-M   'P 1'
#
loop_
_entity.id
_entity.type
_entity.pdbx_description
1 polymer ?
#
loop_
_entity_poly.entity_id
_entity_poly.type
_entity_poly.pdbx_seq_one_letter_code
_entity_poly.pdbx_strand_id
1 'polypeptide(L)' 'MFSEHTQEELESESAVTLTLVELKALQLSSSGDVFAPGSLLSTNLESAASKLDIALGWQRAALAAERLAISKRG' A
#
# COMPACT_ATOMS: atom_id res chain seq x y z
N MET A 1 26.91 10.29 11.86
CA MET A 1 26.78 9.50 10.63
C MET A 1 25.29 9.25 10.45
N PHE A 2 24.59 10.18 9.79
CA PHE A 2 23.17 10.01 9.45
C PHE A 2 23.14 9.18 8.18
N SER A 3 22.42 8.05 8.17
CA SER A 3 22.17 7.33 6.91
C SER A 3 21.24 8.20 6.08
N GLU A 4 21.80 8.85 5.08
CA GLU A 4 21.07 9.34 3.92
C GLU A 4 20.47 8.10 3.24
N HIS A 5 19.30 7.66 3.69
CA HIS A 5 18.49 6.81 2.84
C HIS A 5 18.05 7.69 1.69
N THR A 6 18.55 7.40 0.50
CA THR A 6 18.14 8.12 -0.70
C THR A 6 16.64 7.93 -0.87
N GLN A 7 15.96 8.92 -1.44
CA GLN A 7 14.54 8.83 -1.72
C GLN A 7 14.19 7.58 -2.56
N GLU A 8 15.15 7.10 -3.37
CA GLU A 8 15.10 5.83 -4.09
C GLU A 8 15.00 4.58 -3.19
N GLU A 9 15.65 4.56 -2.02
CA GLU A 9 15.54 3.44 -1.06
C GLU A 9 14.16 3.40 -0.40
N LEU A 10 13.59 4.56 -0.06
CA LEU A 10 12.24 4.68 0.48
C LEU A 10 11.15 4.34 -0.56
N GLU A 11 11.36 4.71 -1.82
CA GLU A 11 10.48 4.36 -2.94
C GLU A 11 10.55 2.85 -3.26
N SER A 12 11.72 2.22 -3.07
CA SER A 12 11.91 0.77 -3.24
C SER A 12 11.21 -0.06 -2.15
N GLU A 13 11.27 0.38 -0.89
CA GLU A 13 10.64 -0.31 0.24
C GLU A 13 9.11 -0.12 0.31
N SER A 14 8.57 0.92 -0.33
CA SER A 14 7.13 1.22 -0.35
C SER A 14 6.35 0.57 -1.50
N ALA A 15 7.01 -0.18 -2.39
CA ALA A 15 6.38 -0.68 -3.60
C ALA A 15 5.41 -1.85 -3.31
N VAL A 16 4.10 -1.60 -3.42
CA VAL A 16 3.08 -2.65 -3.34
C VAL A 16 3.10 -3.45 -4.64
N THR A 17 3.42 -4.74 -4.54
CA THR A 17 3.37 -5.65 -5.69
C THR A 17 1.97 -6.23 -5.85
N LEU A 18 1.34 -5.94 -6.99
CA LEU A 18 0.06 -6.51 -7.40
C LEU A 18 0.25 -7.42 -8.61
N THR A 19 -0.51 -8.51 -8.64
CA THR A 19 -0.64 -9.33 -9.85
C THR A 19 -1.48 -8.61 -10.90
N LEU A 20 -1.36 -9.00 -12.17
CA LEU A 20 -2.16 -8.41 -13.26
C LEU A 20 -3.68 -8.57 -13.02
N VAL A 21 -4.11 -9.68 -12.41
CA VAL A 21 -5.53 -9.94 -12.13
C VAL A 21 -6.07 -9.07 -11.00
N GLU A 22 -5.26 -8.80 -9.98
CA GLU A 22 -5.56 -7.88 -8.88
C GLU A 22 -5.64 -6.44 -9.38
N LEU A 23 -4.68 -6.03 -10.22
CA LEU A 23 -4.66 -4.70 -10.81
C LEU A 23 -5.87 -4.48 -11.73
N LYS A 24 -6.24 -5.48 -12.53
CA LYS A 24 -7.44 -5.44 -13.36
C LYS A 24 -8.72 -5.37 -12.54
N ALA A 25 -8.81 -6.14 -11.45
CA ALA A 25 -9.97 -6.10 -10.55
C ALA A 25 -10.14 -4.72 -9.91
N LEU A 26 -9.04 -4.08 -9.48
CA LEU A 26 -9.04 -2.69 -8.98
C LEU A 26 -9.49 -1.68 -10.03
N GLN A 27 -8.98 -1.78 -11.26
CA GLN A 27 -9.36 -0.87 -12.36
C GLN A 27 -10.87 -0.93 -12.64
N LEU A 28 -11.42 -2.14 -12.73
CA LEU A 28 -12.86 -2.37 -12.96
C LEU A 28 -13.71 -1.90 -11.77
N SER A 29 -13.26 -2.17 -10.54
CA SER A 29 -13.93 -1.64 -9.35
C SER A 29 -13.93 -0.11 -9.32
N SER A 30 -12.84 0.53 -9.75
CA SER A 30 -12.72 1.99 -9.82
C SER A 30 -13.63 2.62 -10.88
N SER A 31 -14.01 1.87 -11.93
CA SER A 31 -15.02 2.32 -12.90
C SER A 31 -16.46 2.15 -12.42
N GLY A 32 -16.67 1.59 -11.23
CA GLY A 32 -17.99 1.37 -10.64
C GLY A 32 -18.59 0.00 -10.97
N ASP A 33 -17.79 -0.94 -11.50
CA ASP A 33 -18.27 -2.30 -11.73
C ASP A 33 -18.52 -3.04 -10.41
N VAL A 34 -19.65 -3.73 -10.32
CA VAL A 34 -20.03 -4.53 -9.16
C VAL A 34 -19.79 -6.00 -9.48
N PHE A 35 -18.97 -6.66 -8.65
CA PHE A 35 -18.68 -8.08 -8.80
C PHE A 35 -19.64 -8.94 -8.00
N ALA A 36 -19.99 -10.11 -8.54
CA ALA A 36 -20.76 -11.09 -7.78
C ALA A 36 -19.95 -11.59 -6.57
N PRO A 37 -20.59 -11.76 -5.39
CA PRO A 37 -19.92 -12.32 -4.22
C PRO A 37 -19.32 -13.69 -4.54
N GLY A 38 -18.07 -13.93 -4.12
CA GLY A 38 -17.37 -15.19 -4.36
C GLY A 38 -16.88 -15.40 -5.79
N SER A 39 -17.06 -14.43 -6.69
CA SER A 39 -16.42 -14.45 -8.00
C SER A 39 -14.91 -14.23 -7.89
N LEU A 40 -14.15 -14.76 -8.86
CA LEU A 40 -12.70 -14.58 -8.92
C LEU A 40 -12.29 -13.09 -8.94
N LEU A 41 -13.09 -12.22 -9.55
CA LEU A 41 -12.84 -10.77 -9.55
C LEU A 41 -13.05 -10.16 -8.16
N SER A 42 -14.08 -10.60 -7.42
CA SER A 42 -14.29 -10.18 -6.02
C SER A 42 -13.12 -10.60 -5.14
N THR A 43 -12.69 -11.86 -5.22
CA THR A 43 -11.59 -12.36 -4.41
C THR A 43 -10.26 -11.68 -4.75
N ASN A 44 -10.02 -11.40 -6.03
CA ASN A 44 -8.83 -10.66 -6.47
C ASN A 44 -8.89 -9.20 -6.03
N LEU A 45 -10.06 -8.55 -6.05
CA LEU A 45 -10.24 -7.20 -5.54
C LEU A 45 -9.97 -7.14 -4.03
N GLU A 46 -10.53 -8.09 -3.26
CA GLU A 46 -10.32 -8.20 -1.82
C GLU A 46 -8.83 -8.42 -1.49
N SER A 47 -8.15 -9.30 -2.22
CA SER A 47 -6.70 -9.50 -2.09
C SER A 47 -5.90 -8.22 -2.39
N ALA A 48 -6.24 -7.53 -3.48
CA ALA A 48 -5.58 -6.28 -3.87
C ALA A 48 -5.80 -5.18 -2.82
N ALA A 49 -7.03 -5.02 -2.34
CA ALA A 49 -7.39 -4.05 -1.32
C ALA A 49 -6.66 -4.34 0.01
N SER A 50 -6.57 -5.61 0.42
CA SER A 50 -5.85 -6.01 1.62
C SER A 50 -4.35 -5.68 1.54
N LYS A 51 -3.70 -5.95 0.41
CA LYS A 51 -2.28 -5.60 0.19
C LYS A 51 -2.04 -4.09 0.29
N LEU A 52 -2.94 -3.30 -0.29
CA LEU A 52 -2.87 -1.83 -0.22
C LEU A 52 -3.07 -1.32 1.20
N ASP A 53 -4.02 -1.88 1.96
CA ASP A 53 -4.28 -1.46 3.34
C ASP A 53 -3.08 -1.73 4.26
N ILE A 54 -2.45 -2.90 4.14
CA ILE A 54 -1.24 -3.25 4.89
C ILE A 54 -0.12 -2.25 4.59
N ALA A 55 0.13 -1.99 3.29
CA ALA A 55 1.17 -1.07 2.87
C ALA A 55 0.94 0.36 3.38
N LEU A 56 -0.30 0.84 3.30
CA LEU A 56 -0.68 2.14 3.87
C LEU A 56 -0.51 2.16 5.39
N GLY A 57 -0.82 1.07 6.08
CA GLY A 57 -0.60 0.89 7.51
C GLY A 57 0.88 1.04 7.88
N TRP A 58 1.76 0.40 7.12
CA TRP A 58 3.21 0.46 7.33
C TRP A 58 3.75 1.88 7.08
N GLN A 59 3.34 2.52 5.99
CA GLN A 59 3.72 3.89 5.67
C GLN A 59 3.27 4.89 6.76
N ARG A 60 2.04 4.74 7.27
CA ARG A 60 1.55 5.56 8.39
C ARG A 60 2.34 5.33 9.67
N ALA A 61 2.70 4.08 9.97
CA ALA A 61 3.50 3.75 11.14
C ALA A 61 4.92 4.33 11.05
N ALA A 62 5.56 4.24 9.88
CA ALA A 62 6.87 4.83 9.62
C ALA A 62 6.86 6.35 9.82
N LEU A 63 5.89 7.05 9.21
CA LEU A 63 5.73 8.49 9.38
C LEU A 63 5.48 8.90 10.85
N ALA A 64 4.68 8.12 11.58
CA ALA A 64 4.42 8.39 13.00
C ALA A 64 5.69 8.23 13.86
N ALA A 65 6.51 7.21 13.57
CA ALA A 65 7.78 6.99 14.23
C ALA A 65 8.77 8.15 13.98
N GLU A 66 8.86 8.64 12.74
CA GLU A 66 9.69 9.80 12.38
C GLU A 66 9.25 11.07 13.12
N ARG A 67 7.95 11.38 13.13
CA ARG A 67 7.41 12.54 13.85
C ARG A 67 7.73 12.50 15.34
N LEU A 68 7.62 11.33 15.97
CA LEU A 68 7.94 11.14 17.38
C LEU A 68 9.45 11.26 17.65
N ALA A 69 10.29 10.77 16.74
CA ALA A 69 11.74 10.93 16.83
C ALA A 69 12.19 12.40 16.72
N ILE A 70 11.52 13.19 15.86
CA ILE A 70 11.76 14.64 15.74
C ILE A 70 11.30 15.37 16.99
N SER A 71 10.09 15.08 17.48
CA SER A 71 9.53 15.73 18.68
C SER A 71 10.35 15.50 19.95
N LYS A 72 11.10 14.41 20.06
CA LYS A 72 11.95 14.11 21.23
C LYS A 72 13.31 14.83 21.21
N ARG A 73 13.66 15.52 20.12
CA ARG A 73 14.95 16.24 19.97
C ARG A 73 14.83 17.76 20.19
N GLY A 74 13.62 18.30 20.27
CA GLY A 74 13.35 19.69 20.65
C GLY A 74 12.95 19.78 22.11
#